data_AF-A0A3N5R3W2-F1
#
_entry.id   AF-A0A3N5R3W2-F1
#
_cell.length_a   1.000
_cell.length_b   1.000
_cell.length_c   1.000
_cell.angle_alpha   90.00
_cell.angle_beta   90.00
_cell.angle_gamma   90.00
#
_symmetry.space_group_name_H-M   'P 1'
#
loop_
_entity.id
_entity.type
_entity.pdbx_description
1 polymer ?
#
loop_
_entity_poly.entity_id
_entity_poly.type
_entity_poly.pdbx_seq_one_letter_code
_entity_poly.pdbx_strand_id
1 'polypeptide(L)' 'AGVAYEYIRITARYIHSPVVRLMVKPNLALQKLTTREPSLDMLEVSIAAFNEVRLQEERMNL' A
#
# COMPACT_ATOMS: atom_id res chain seq x y z
N ALA A 1 -1.37 13.78 24.75
CA ALA A 1 -1.06 13.20 23.43
C ALA A 1 0.40 12.67 23.32
N GLY A 2 0.97 12.07 24.38
CA GLY A 2 2.35 11.53 24.35
C GLY A 2 2.45 10.00 24.47
N VAL A 3 1.38 9.34 24.95
CA VAL A 3 1.39 7.90 25.24
C VAL A 3 1.50 7.05 23.98
N ALA A 4 0.83 7.45 22.88
CA ALA A 4 0.92 6.76 21.61
C ALA A 4 2.33 6.86 20.99
N TYR A 5 3.01 8.00 21.15
CA TYR A 5 4.37 8.20 20.66
C TYR A 5 5.38 7.36 21.44
N GLU A 6 5.27 7.33 22.77
CA GLU A 6 6.10 6.47 23.64
C GLU A 6 5.85 4.98 23.34
N TYR A 7 4.60 4.59 23.09
CA TYR A 7 4.26 3.22 22.68
C TYR A 7 4.95 2.83 21.37
N ILE A 8 4.91 3.69 20.35
CA ILE A 8 5.59 3.45 19.06
C ILE A 8 7.11 3.40 19.26
N ARG A 9 7.68 4.30 20.08
CA ARG A 9 9.11 4.37 20.38
C ARG A 9 9.61 3.13 21.14
N ILE A 10 8.84 2.63 22.10
CA ILE A 10 9.14 1.40 22.85
C ILE A 10 9.06 0.19 21.91
N THR A 11 8.01 0.11 21.10
CA THR A 11 7.82 -0.96 20.11
C THR A 11 8.98 -0.99 19.10
N ALA A 12 9.47 0.16 18.67
CA ALA A 12 10.65 0.26 17.80
C ALA A 12 11.95 -0.16 18.50
N ARG A 13 12.14 0.20 19.78
CA ARG A 13 13.33 -0.16 20.57
C ARG A 13 13.43 -1.66 20.85
N TYR A 14 12.30 -2.34 21.00
CA TYR A 14 12.23 -3.78 21.28
C TYR A 14 11.87 -4.63 20.04
N ILE A 15 12.04 -4.11 18.82
CA ILE A 15 11.67 -4.82 17.58
C ILE A 15 12.44 -6.14 17.35
N HIS A 16 13.58 -6.30 18.02
CA HIS A 16 14.37 -7.54 18.03
C HIS A 16 13.85 -8.60 19.01
N SER A 17 12.90 -8.26 19.90
CA SER A 17 12.24 -9.22 20.78
C SER A 17 11.20 -10.04 20.00
N PRO A 18 11.16 -11.39 20.17
CA PRO A 18 10.23 -12.26 19.45
C PRO A 18 8.75 -11.90 19.72
N VAL A 19 8.43 -11.37 20.90
CA VAL A 19 7.06 -10.96 21.29
C VAL A 19 6.61 -9.72 20.51
N VAL A 20 7.46 -8.69 20.44
CA VAL A 20 7.15 -7.44 19.74
C VAL A 20 7.09 -7.68 18.23
N ARG A 21 7.98 -8.51 17.69
CA ARG A 21 7.95 -8.93 16.29
C ARG A 21 6.64 -9.64 15.93
N LEU A 22 6.06 -10.44 16.84
CA LEU A 22 4.77 -11.09 16.61
C LEU A 22 3.60 -10.09 16.58
N MET A 23 3.62 -9.06 17.44
CA MET A 23 2.59 -8.01 17.47
C MET A 23 2.66 -7.06 16.26
N VAL A 24 3.86 -6.76 15.74
CA VAL A 24 4.05 -5.84 14.61
C VAL A 24 3.86 -6.54 13.25
N LYS A 25 4.12 -7.84 13.16
CA LYS A 25 3.91 -8.66 11.96
C LYS A 25 2.56 -8.47 11.26
N PRO A 26 1.39 -8.52 11.94
CA PRO A 26 0.10 -8.31 11.28
C PRO A 26 -0.04 -6.91 10.68
N ASN A 27 0.48 -5.88 11.36
CA ASN A 27 0.48 -4.51 10.84
C ASN A 27 1.33 -4.39 9.55
N LEU A 28 2.54 -4.95 9.56
CA LEU A 28 3.40 -4.98 8.37
C LEU A 28 2.82 -5.83 7.24
N ALA A 29 2.13 -6.94 7.56
CA ALA A 29 1.46 -7.78 6.56
C ALA A 29 0.30 -7.04 5.87
N LEU A 30 -0.46 -6.24 6.63
CA LEU A 30 -1.51 -5.38 6.08
C LEU A 30 -0.92 -4.27 5.20
N GLN A 31 0.20 -3.65 5.60
CA GLN A 31 0.91 -2.68 4.76
C GLN A 31 1.41 -3.32 3.45
N LYS A 32 1.85 -4.58 3.52
CA LYS A 32 2.28 -5.30 2.32
C LYS A 32 1.12 -5.63 1.38
N LEU A 33 -0.11 -5.80 1.90
CA LEU A 33 -1.29 -6.06 1.08
C LEU A 33 -1.63 -4.86 0.17
N THR A 34 -1.44 -3.63 0.66
CA THR A 34 -1.75 -2.38 -0.09
C THR A 34 -0.62 -1.89 -0.98
N THR A 35 0.61 -2.42 -0.81
CA THR A 35 1.81 -2.04 -1.57
C THR A 35 2.35 -3.16 -2.45
N ARG A 36 1.54 -4.20 -2.71
CA ARG A 36 1.91 -5.25 -3.65
C ARG A 36 2.03 -4.67 -5.06
N GLU A 37 3.12 -5.02 -5.72
CA GLU A 37 3.33 -4.71 -7.12
C GLU A 37 2.22 -5.36 -7.96
N PRO A 38 1.59 -4.61 -8.88
CA PRO A 38 0.53 -5.12 -9.73
C PRO A 38 1.06 -6.18 -10.69
N SER A 39 0.22 -7.16 -11.06
CA SER A 39 0.59 -8.15 -12.08
C SER A 39 0.57 -7.55 -13.48
N LEU A 40 1.23 -8.20 -14.44
CA LEU A 40 1.22 -7.79 -15.85
C LEU A 40 -0.21 -7.66 -16.40
N ASP A 41 -1.10 -8.59 -16.06
CA ASP A 41 -2.51 -8.54 -16.49
C ASP A 41 -3.25 -7.29 -15.98
N MET A 42 -2.96 -6.86 -14.74
CA MET A 42 -3.55 -5.62 -14.20
C MET A 42 -3.04 -4.39 -14.94
N LEU A 43 -1.77 -4.38 -15.35
CA LEU A 43 -1.18 -3.29 -16.14
C LEU A 43 -1.82 -3.23 -17.53
N GLU A 44 -2.02 -4.37 -18.21
CA GLU A 44 -2.66 -4.43 -19.52
C GLU A 44 -4.08 -3.83 -19.48
N VAL A 45 -4.91 -4.29 -18.55
CA VAL A 45 -6.28 -3.80 -18.38
C VAL A 45 -6.29 -2.29 -18.06
N SER A 46 -5.37 -1.84 -17.20
CA SER A 46 -5.28 -0.41 -16.83
C SER A 46 -4.89 0.47 -18.03
N ILE A 47 -3.96 0.02 -18.85
CA ILE A 47 -3.52 0.73 -20.07
C ILE A 47 -4.66 0.76 -21.10
N ALA A 48 -5.37 -0.35 -21.29
CA ALA A 48 -6.50 -0.43 -22.20
C ALA A 48 -7.62 0.55 -21.77
N ALA A 49 -8.02 0.52 -20.49
CA ALA A 49 -9.02 1.42 -19.96
C ALA A 49 -8.61 2.89 -20.09
N PHE A 50 -7.34 3.22 -19.80
CA PHE A 50 -6.83 4.58 -19.94
C PHE A 50 -6.85 5.07 -21.39
N ASN A 51 -6.46 4.22 -22.35
CA ASN A 51 -6.48 4.57 -23.77
C ASN A 51 -7.89 4.80 -24.30
N GLU A 52 -8.88 4.02 -23.85
CA GLU A 52 -10.28 4.24 -24.22
C GLU A 52 -10.80 5.58 -23.72
N VAL A 53 -10.50 5.95 -22.47
CA VAL A 53 -10.86 7.27 -21.93
C VAL A 53 -10.21 8.39 -22.75
N ARG A 54 -8.90 8.28 -23.06
CA ARG A 54 -8.19 9.27 -23.89
C ARG A 54 -8.79 9.39 -25.29
N LEU A 55 -9.13 8.27 -25.93
CA LEU A 55 -9.76 8.27 -27.25
C LEU A 55 -11.15 8.92 -27.20
N GLN A 56 -11.89 8.68 -26.12
CA GLN A 56 -13.19 9.29 -25.89
C GLN A 56 -13.06 10.79 -25.64
N GLU A 57 -12.05 11.25 -24.88
CA GLU A 57 -11.72 12.67 -24.72
C GLU A 57 -11.37 13.32 -26.07
N GLU A 58 -10.55 12.67 -26.90
CA GLU A 58 -10.23 13.14 -28.26
C GLU A 58 -11.46 13.22 -29.17
N ARG A 59 -12.42 12.30 -29.03
CA ARG A 59 -13.70 12.35 -29.76
C ARG A 59 -14.71 13.36 -29.21
N MET A 60 -14.67 13.63 -27.91
CA MET A 60 -15.57 14.57 -27.23
C MET A 60 -15.03 16.00 -27.23
N ASN A 61 -13.74 16.20 -27.54
CA ASN A 61 -13.24 17.51 -27.91
C ASN A 61 -13.94 17.97 -29.19
N LEU A 62 -14.72 19.05 -29.04
CA LEU A 62 -15.13 19.98 -30.10
C LEU A 62 -13.92 20.43 -30.92
#